data_AF-A0A661FNK4-F1
#
_entry.id   AF-A0A661FNK4-F1
#
_cell.length_a   1.000
_cell.length_b   1.000
_cell.length_c   1.000
_cell.angle_alpha   90.00
_cell.angle_beta   90.00
_cell.angle_gamma   90.00
#
_symmetry.space_group_name_H-M   'P 1'
#
loop_
_entity.id
_entity.type
_entity.pdbx_description
1 polymer ?
#
loop_
_entity_poly.entity_id
_entity_poly.type
_entity_poly.pdbx_seq_one_letter_code
_entity_poly.pdbx_strand_id
1 'polypeptide(L)' 'MVEDEDIHLTISTFNASLDVVGQQLVQLSNDHGGRDNISVMLAQVLDSFEAKKGLLARLQNMFRS' A
#
# COMPACT_ATOMS: atom_id res chain seq x y z
N MET A 1 11.69 -14.64 12.02
CA MET A 1 10.68 -14.05 11.11
C MET A 1 10.41 -12.65 11.64
N VAL A 2 10.17 -11.68 10.76
CA VAL A 2 9.88 -10.29 11.18
C VAL A 2 8.45 -10.22 11.71
N GLU A 3 8.24 -9.49 12.79
CA GLU A 3 6.91 -9.31 13.39
C GLU A 3 6.09 -8.28 12.61
N ASP A 4 4.75 -8.45 12.57
CA ASP A 4 3.83 -7.56 11.86
C ASP A 4 3.91 -6.11 12.36
N GLU A 5 4.17 -5.92 13.65
CA GLU A 5 4.35 -4.59 14.26
C GLU A 5 5.55 -3.85 13.66
N ASP A 6 6.68 -4.54 13.47
CA ASP A 6 7.88 -3.96 12.88
C ASP A 6 7.69 -3.66 11.39
N ILE A 7 6.94 -4.51 10.67
CA ILE A 7 6.54 -4.26 9.29
C ILE A 7 5.67 -3.00 9.21
N HIS A 8 4.66 -2.89 10.06
CA HIS A 8 3.78 -1.73 10.11
C HIS A 8 4.53 -0.44 10.46
N LEU A 9 5.41 -0.50 11.46
CA LEU A 9 6.22 0.64 11.88
C LEU A 9 7.17 1.08 10.76
N THR A 10 7.81 0.14 10.05
CA THR A 10 8.68 0.43 8.91
C THR A 10 7.91 1.13 7.78
N ILE A 11 6.75 0.59 7.39
CA ILE A 11 5.90 1.20 6.35
C ILE A 11 5.48 2.61 6.79
N SER A 12 5.04 2.78 8.03
CA SER A 12 4.54 4.07 8.54
C SER A 12 5.66 5.12 8.63
N THR A 13 6.86 4.71 9.02
CA THR A 13 8.04 5.59 9.16
C THR A 13 8.54 6.08 7.80
N PHE A 14 8.52 5.23 6.77
CA PHE A 14 9.08 5.53 5.45
C PHE A 14 8.02 5.70 4.36
N ASN A 15 6.75 5.96 4.71
CA ASN A 15 5.60 5.96 3.78
C ASN A 15 5.71 6.94 2.59
N ALA A 16 6.62 7.90 2.64
CA ALA A 16 6.88 8.87 1.58
C ALA A 16 7.59 8.25 0.37
N SER A 17 8.19 7.06 0.49
CA SER A 17 8.86 6.36 -0.60
C SER A 17 8.75 4.84 -0.46
N LEU A 18 8.01 4.22 -1.39
CA LEU A 18 7.90 2.75 -1.43
C LEU A 18 9.26 2.06 -1.65
N ASP A 19 10.18 2.69 -2.38
CA ASP A 19 11.51 2.14 -2.61
C ASP A 19 12.30 2.02 -1.30
N VAL A 20 12.23 3.07 -0.45
CA VAL A 20 12.88 3.07 0.88
C VAL A 20 12.23 2.03 1.78
N VAL A 21 10.90 1.97 1.83
CA VAL A 21 10.17 0.95 2.60
C VAL A 21 10.62 -0.46 2.19
N GLY A 22 10.70 -0.74 0.88
CA GLY A 22 11.11 -2.05 0.37
C GLY A 22 12.52 -2.44 0.81
N GLN A 23 13.48 -1.51 0.71
CA GLN A 23 14.85 -1.74 1.17
C GLN A 23 14.92 -2.01 2.69
N GLN A 24 14.17 -1.25 3.49
CA GLN A 24 14.15 -1.42 4.93
C GLN A 24 13.51 -2.74 5.35
N LEU A 25 12.43 -3.17 4.70
CA LEU A 25 11.80 -4.47 4.98
C LEU A 25 12.73 -5.64 4.64
N VAL A 26 13.49 -5.55 3.55
CA VAL A 26 14.50 -6.56 3.20
C VAL A 26 15.61 -6.58 4.25
N GLN A 27 16.11 -5.42 4.67
CA GLN A 27 17.16 -5.32 5.68
C GLN A 27 16.71 -5.89 7.03
N LEU A 28 15.54 -5.45 7.51
CA LEU A 28 14.92 -5.97 8.72
C LEU A 28 14.73 -7.50 8.68
N SER A 29 14.33 -8.04 7.52
CA SER A 29 14.18 -9.49 7.32
C SER A 29 15.52 -10.24 7.37
N ASN A 30 16.58 -9.66 6.81
CA ASN A 30 17.93 -10.21 6.90
C ASN A 30 18.41 -10.22 8.37
N ASP A 31 18.20 -9.12 9.09
CA ASP A 31 18.62 -8.96 10.49
C ASP A 31 17.92 -9.94 11.44
N HIS A 32 16.69 -10.33 11.12
CA HIS A 32 15.92 -11.37 11.84
C HIS A 32 16.31 -12.81 11.48
N GLY A 33 17.47 -13.00 10.85
CA GLY A 33 18.03 -14.32 10.54
C GLY A 33 17.46 -14.95 9.28
N GLY A 34 17.13 -14.14 8.26
CA GLY A 34 16.69 -14.57 6.94
C GLY A 34 17.71 -15.49 6.26
N ARG A 35 17.61 -16.80 6.52
CA ARG A 35 18.43 -17.84 5.85
C ARG A 35 17.89 -18.26 4.49
N ASP A 36 16.67 -17.84 4.17
CA ASP A 36 15.96 -18.13 2.93
C ASP A 36 15.75 -16.83 2.12
N ASN A 37 15.35 -16.97 0.86
CA ASN A 37 15.12 -15.84 -0.04
C ASN A 37 14.02 -14.92 0.48
N ILE A 38 14.28 -13.62 0.45
CA ILE A 38 13.33 -12.57 0.83
C ILE A 38 12.88 -11.85 -0.44
N SER A 39 11.57 -11.70 -0.60
CA SER A 39 10.96 -10.90 -1.67
C SER A 39 9.89 -10.00 -1.08
N VAL A 40 9.86 -8.73 -1.49
CA VAL A 40 8.93 -7.71 -1.00
C VAL A 40 8.24 -7.06 -2.19
N MET A 41 6.91 -6.95 -2.14
CA MET A 41 6.11 -6.19 -3.10
C MET A 41 5.25 -5.18 -2.33
N LEU A 42 5.26 -3.93 -2.78
CA LEU A 42 4.52 -2.84 -2.15
C LEU A 42 3.61 -2.18 -3.18
N ALA A 43 2.41 -1.81 -2.75
CA ALA A 43 1.46 -1.07 -3.55
C ALA A 43 0.86 0.07 -2.72
N GLN A 44 0.83 1.27 -3.28
CA GLN A 44 0.18 2.42 -2.68
C GLN A 44 -1.13 2.71 -3.41
N VAL A 45 -2.21 2.84 -2.64
CA VAL A 45 -3.49 3.30 -3.16
C VAL A 45 -3.38 4.82 -3.36
N LEU A 46 -3.42 5.26 -4.61
CA LEU A 46 -3.30 6.68 -4.96
C LEU A 46 -4.62 7.44 -4.79
N ASP A 47 -5.74 6.80 -5.12
CA ASP A 47 -7.07 7.39 -5.06
C ASP A 47 -8.12 6.30 -4.81
N SER A 48 -9.27 6.72 -4.28
CA SER A 48 -10.44 5.86 -4.14
C SER A 48 -10.92 5.39 -5.52
N PHE A 49 -11.14 4.09 -5.67
CA PHE A 49 -11.66 3.47 -6.90
C PHE A 49 -13.14 3.83 -7.19
N GLU A 50 -13.76 4.76 -6.45
CA GLU A 50 -15.15 5.13 -6.70
C GLU A 50 -15.31 5.55 -8.17
N ALA A 51 -16.10 4.77 -8.91
CA ALA A 51 -16.47 5.10 -10.27
C ALA A 51 -16.97 6.54 -10.23
N LYS A 52 -16.31 7.46 -10.96
CA LYS A 52 -16.74 8.85 -11.05
C LYS A 52 -18.18 8.85 -11.53
N LYS A 53 -19.15 8.85 -10.60
CA LYS A 53 -20.56 9.10 -10.87
C LYS A 53 -20.61 10.59 -11.17
N GLY A 54 -20.16 10.94 -12.37
CA GLY A 54 -20.10 12.31 -12.83
C GLY A 54 -21.47 12.95 -12.70
N LEU A 55 -21.51 14.27 -12.75
CA LEU A 55 -22.75 15.05 -12.76
C LEU A 55 -23.78 14.49 -13.76
N LEU A 56 -23.32 13.91 -14.87
CA LEU A 56 -24.14 13.19 -15.86
C LEU A 56 -24.89 11.97 -15.30
N ALA A 57 -24.28 11.17 -14.42
CA ALA A 57 -24.96 10.05 -13.76
C ALA A 57 -26.02 10.55 -12.76
N ARG A 58 -25.78 11.70 -12.12
CA ARG A 58 -26.77 12.36 -11.25
C ARG A 58 -27.94 12.93 -12.07
N LEU A 59 -27.66 13.53 -13.24
CA LEU A 59 -28.67 14.01 -14.17
C LEU A 59 -29.51 12.86 -14.75
N GLN A 60 -28.89 11.76 -15.20
CA GLN A 60 -29.62 10.59 -15.71
C GLN A 60 -30.60 10.00 -14.69
N ASN A 61 -30.26 10.02 -13.40
CA ASN A 61 -31.18 9.59 -12.35
C ASN A 61 -32.36 10.54 -12.14
N MET A 62 -32.22 11.85 -12.42
CA MET A 62 -33.35 12.79 -12.37
C MET A 62 -34.31 12.63 -13.54
N PHE A 63 -33.83 12.30 -14.74
CA PHE A 63 -34.68 12.05 -15.91
C PHE A 63 -35.37 10.68 -15.91
N ARG A 64 -35.02 9.80 -14.97
CA ARG A 64 -35.66 8.50 -14.75
C ARG A 64 -36.78 8.52 -13.70
N SER A 65 -37.12 9.70 -13.16
CA SER A 65 -38.25 9.90 -12.24
C SER A 65 -39.44 10.55 -12.93
#